data_AF-A0A1H1H5T3-F1
#
_entry.id   AF-A0A1H1H5T3-F1
#
_cell.length_a   1.000
_cell.length_b   1.000
_cell.length_c   1.000
_cell.angle_alpha   90.00
_cell.angle_beta   90.00
_cell.angle_gamma   90.00
#
_symmetry.space_group_name_H-M   'P 1'
#
loop_
_entity.id
_entity.type
_entity.pdbx_description
1 polymer ?
#
loop_
_entity_poly.entity_id
_entity_poly.type
_entity_poly.pdbx_seq_one_letter_code
_entity_poly.pdbx_strand_id
1 'polypeptide(L)'
;MSGFRELGSEPGGRSDGSARALAPQAAIAGVVSLAGATQLVLLGTGLARSGALAFLAVGGALLASVLLHVTGRAVRGSSSGRSAPGRPEEPTAVPLESAPERELWRVRASVDDTPGNLAALTEQLALLDADIRTMQVHPVADAAVDELLVHLPAGTGHDELVTAVARAGAGRITAERTDPHELDDVPTRALRLAGDLVEGAAEPTRALRALLGEVSLRRAQSSTAEADELDGPTMRLLHPSGGVLTLHRTAGEFTPAEFARARSMLRLAGSCGQRLGQPANELTARDGSRVTLRPADHSDLALVRALHEHCSGAARHRRYFAAGTPTEHQLDLLLTPALGRCAVALSERGEIVAMGNLGYDGDDGELALLVRDDWQGLGVGSALRDELIGHAAELGLNTVGALTQLDNAAMVRTLRSAGFRHAGAGEPGEWSWVLDLRNGAACSRVHAGRAGSRRTLAETSPH
;
A
#
# COMPACT_ATOMS: atom_id res chain seq x y z
N MET A 1 73.09 8.14 22.54
CA MET A 1 74.38 8.82 22.26
C MET A 1 74.58 8.73 20.75
N SER A 2 74.08 9.68 19.95
CA SER A 2 74.59 11.03 19.65
C SER A 2 75.69 11.06 18.56
N GLY A 3 75.49 11.87 17.51
CA GLY A 3 76.48 12.32 16.49
C GLY A 3 76.41 11.55 15.16
N PHE A 4 75.87 12.00 14.02
CA PHE A 4 75.88 13.25 13.21
C PHE A 4 77.03 13.31 12.16
N ARG A 5 76.64 13.74 10.92
CA ARG A 5 77.38 14.08 9.67
C ARG A 5 77.74 12.97 8.67
N GLU A 6 77.80 13.17 7.34
CA GLU A 6 77.20 14.09 6.34
C GLU A 6 77.72 13.62 4.95
N LEU A 7 76.97 13.94 3.87
CA LEU A 7 77.37 14.11 2.45
C LEU A 7 77.18 12.96 1.43
N GLY A 8 76.41 13.25 0.37
CA GLY A 8 76.63 12.69 -0.96
C GLY A 8 75.41 12.55 -1.90
N SER A 9 75.22 13.56 -2.76
CA SER A 9 74.67 13.49 -4.15
C SER A 9 73.20 13.15 -4.44
N GLU A 10 72.46 14.19 -4.85
CA GLU A 10 71.45 14.23 -5.93
C GLU A 10 72.00 13.65 -7.27
N PRO A 11 71.16 13.09 -8.19
CA PRO A 11 70.11 13.88 -8.84
C PRO A 11 68.78 13.18 -9.22
N GLY A 12 67.70 13.96 -9.18
CA GLY A 12 66.80 14.18 -10.32
C GLY A 12 65.81 13.08 -10.74
N GLY A 13 64.51 13.30 -10.50
CA GLY A 13 63.47 12.61 -11.27
C GLY A 13 62.04 12.66 -10.72
N ARG A 14 61.39 13.82 -10.82
CA ARG A 14 59.92 14.03 -10.92
C ARG A 14 59.03 13.29 -9.89
N SER A 15 58.78 13.92 -8.76
CA SER A 15 57.59 13.67 -7.94
C SER A 15 56.38 14.41 -8.52
N ASP A 16 55.52 13.68 -9.25
CA ASP A 16 54.19 14.18 -9.60
C ASP A 16 53.32 14.11 -8.34
N GLY A 17 52.95 15.29 -7.85
CA GLY A 17 52.09 15.46 -6.70
C GLY A 17 50.65 15.10 -7.05
N SER A 18 50.20 13.90 -6.67
CA SER A 18 48.78 13.65 -6.48
C SER A 18 48.36 14.16 -5.10
N ALA A 19 48.18 15.48 -5.02
CA ALA A 19 47.42 16.09 -3.93
C ALA A 19 46.03 15.44 -3.91
N ARG A 20 45.76 14.69 -2.83
CA ARG A 20 44.47 14.10 -2.47
C ARG A 20 43.33 15.09 -2.76
N ALA A 21 42.52 14.77 -3.76
CA ALA A 21 41.22 15.41 -3.98
C ALA A 21 40.25 14.98 -2.88
N LEU A 22 40.37 15.62 -1.71
CA LEU A 22 39.44 15.54 -0.59
C LEU A 22 38.65 16.84 -0.52
N ALA A 23 37.81 17.14 -1.52
CA ALA A 23 36.90 18.29 -1.49
C ALA A 23 35.79 18.15 -2.53
N PRO A 24 34.70 17.43 -2.19
CA PRO A 24 33.42 18.15 -2.04
C PRO A 24 32.62 17.76 -0.78
N GLN A 25 32.97 16.66 -0.11
CA GLN A 25 32.17 16.11 1.00
C GLN A 25 32.37 16.88 2.33
N ALA A 26 33.57 17.41 2.58
CA ALA A 26 33.87 18.21 3.77
C ALA A 26 33.12 19.56 3.79
N ALA A 27 32.85 20.14 2.62
CA ALA A 27 32.08 21.39 2.51
C ALA A 27 30.61 21.17 2.85
N ILE A 28 30.04 20.03 2.46
CA ILE A 28 28.63 19.68 2.74
C ILE A 28 28.43 19.37 4.23
N ALA A 29 29.36 18.63 4.84
CA ALA A 29 29.33 18.33 6.28
C ALA A 29 29.41 19.60 7.15
N GLY A 30 30.20 20.59 6.72
CA GLY A 30 30.30 21.90 7.40
C GLY A 30 29.00 22.71 7.36
N VAL A 31 28.30 22.71 6.22
CA VAL A 31 27.03 23.43 6.06
C VAL A 31 25.91 22.78 6.88
N VAL A 32 25.83 21.45 6.91
CA VAL A 32 24.82 20.71 7.69
C VAL A 32 25.03 20.89 9.20
N SER A 33 26.28 20.87 9.66
CA SER A 33 26.61 21.06 11.08
C SER A 33 26.30 22.49 11.56
N LEU A 34 26.54 23.50 10.72
CA LEU A 34 26.19 24.89 11.03
C LEU A 34 24.67 25.09 11.10
N ALA A 35 23.92 24.51 10.16
CA ALA A 35 22.46 24.54 10.15
C ALA A 35 21.85 23.86 11.39
N GLY A 36 22.40 22.70 11.80
CA GLY A 36 21.98 21.99 13.00
C GLY A 36 22.26 22.76 14.30
N ALA A 37 23.43 23.41 14.41
CA ALA A 37 23.76 24.23 15.56
C ALA A 37 22.86 25.48 15.67
N THR A 38 22.51 26.10 14.54
CA THR A 38 21.55 27.21 14.51
C THR A 38 20.14 26.77 14.92
N GLN A 39 19.68 25.60 14.48
CA GLN A 39 18.38 25.03 14.86
C GLN A 39 18.25 24.79 16.38
N LEU A 40 19.34 24.31 17.01
CA LEU A 40 19.38 24.02 18.44
C LEU A 40 19.28 25.29 19.31
N VAL A 41 19.90 26.39 18.87
CA VAL A 41 19.87 27.69 19.56
C VAL A 41 18.51 28.38 19.41
N LEU A 42 17.82 28.18 18.28
CA LEU A 42 16.50 28.74 18.02
C LEU A 42 15.37 28.05 18.81
N LEU A 43 15.47 26.73 19.03
CA LEU A 43 14.53 25.99 19.88
C LEU A 43 14.67 26.34 21.37
N GLY A 44 15.84 26.84 21.81
CA GLY A 44 16.11 27.18 23.21
C GLY A 44 15.76 28.60 23.65
N THR A 45 15.52 29.55 22.73
CA THR A 45 15.47 31.00 23.06
C THR A 45 14.13 31.70 22.82
N GLY A 46 13.09 31.01 22.31
CA GLY A 46 11.71 31.52 22.28
C GLY A 46 11.45 32.75 21.38
N LEU A 47 12.40 33.19 20.56
CA LEU A 47 12.28 34.33 19.64
C LEU A 47 11.73 33.91 18.27
N ALA A 48 10.48 33.44 18.24
CA ALA A 48 9.88 32.79 17.06
C ALA A 48 9.62 33.70 15.84
N ARG A 49 9.61 35.04 15.98
CA ARG A 49 9.32 35.95 14.85
C ARG A 49 10.56 36.51 14.15
N SER A 50 11.71 36.59 14.82
CA SER A 50 12.94 37.14 14.23
C SER A 50 13.77 36.08 13.50
N GLY A 51 13.62 34.80 13.86
CA GLY A 51 14.33 33.69 13.24
C GLY A 51 13.91 33.41 11.79
N ALA A 52 12.61 33.53 11.49
CA ALA A 52 12.07 33.21 10.16
C ALA A 52 12.62 34.11 9.03
N LEU A 53 12.83 35.41 9.32
CA LEU A 53 13.41 36.35 8.34
C LEU A 53 14.89 36.09 8.10
N ALA A 54 15.64 35.69 9.12
CA ALA A 54 17.03 35.29 8.97
C ALA A 54 17.17 34.01 8.11
N PHE A 55 16.25 33.05 8.26
CA PHE A 55 16.22 31.84 7.44
C PHE A 55 15.92 32.11 5.96
N LEU A 56 14.96 32.98 5.66
CA LEU A 56 14.66 33.38 4.28
C LEU A 56 15.84 34.10 3.62
N ALA A 57 16.55 34.94 4.37
CA ALA A 57 17.74 35.64 3.86
C ALA A 57 18.89 34.66 3.55
N VAL A 58 19.16 33.70 4.44
CA VAL A 58 20.21 32.70 4.23
C VAL A 58 19.87 31.73 3.11
N GLY A 59 18.61 31.26 3.04
CA GLY A 59 18.12 30.42 1.94
C GLY A 59 18.18 31.11 0.58
N GLY A 60 17.82 32.40 0.54
CA GLY A 60 17.94 33.23 -0.67
C GLY A 60 19.39 33.41 -1.13
N ALA A 61 20.32 33.64 -0.21
CA ALA A 61 21.75 33.79 -0.53
C ALA A 61 22.36 32.50 -1.11
N LEU A 62 21.95 31.32 -0.60
CA LEU A 62 22.39 30.02 -1.11
C LEU A 62 21.86 29.74 -2.52
N LEU A 63 20.58 30.01 -2.77
CA LEU A 63 19.98 29.88 -4.11
C LEU A 63 20.64 30.81 -5.13
N ALA A 64 20.93 32.06 -4.76
CA ALA A 64 21.62 33.01 -5.62
C ALA A 64 23.05 32.55 -5.95
N SER A 65 23.78 31.99 -4.97
CA SER A 65 25.12 31.43 -5.18
C SER A 65 25.11 30.27 -6.18
N VAL A 66 24.16 29.34 -6.06
CA VAL A 66 24.00 28.22 -7.01
C VAL A 66 23.65 28.73 -8.41
N LEU A 67 22.73 29.69 -8.53
CA LEU A 67 22.32 30.25 -9.82
C LEU A 67 23.48 30.99 -10.51
N LEU A 68 24.28 31.74 -9.76
CA LEU A 68 25.49 32.40 -10.28
C LEU A 68 26.57 31.39 -10.72
N HIS A 69 26.68 30.26 -10.02
CA HIS A 69 27.65 29.22 -10.38
C HIS A 69 27.26 28.47 -11.67
N VAL A 70 25.96 28.21 -11.85
CA VAL A 70 25.40 27.56 -13.05
C VAL A 70 25.45 28.48 -14.26
N THR A 71 25.06 29.75 -14.10
CA THR A 71 25.06 30.74 -15.19
C THR A 71 26.47 31.23 -15.55
N GLY A 72 27.39 31.31 -14.58
CA GLY A 72 28.80 31.63 -14.81
C GLY A 72 29.55 30.58 -15.64
N ARG A 73 29.12 29.31 -15.59
CA ARG A 73 29.60 28.25 -16.50
C ARG A 73 29.02 28.39 -17.90
N ALA A 74 27.78 28.83 -18.04
CA ALA A 74 27.14 29.06 -19.34
C ALA A 74 27.74 30.28 -20.08
N VAL A 75 28.15 31.32 -19.36
CA VAL A 75 28.67 32.57 -19.96
C VAL A 75 30.16 32.48 -20.34
N ARG A 76 30.95 31.57 -19.76
CA ARG A 76 32.37 31.36 -20.12
C ARG A 76 32.59 30.38 -21.28
N GLY A 77 31.51 29.79 -21.83
CA GLY A 77 31.58 28.81 -22.91
C GLY A 77 31.32 29.35 -24.32
N SER A 78 31.22 30.68 -24.53
CA SER A 78 30.82 31.24 -25.83
C SER A 78 31.78 32.28 -26.39
N SER A 79 32.86 31.86 -27.07
CA SER A 79 33.45 32.62 -28.19
C SER A 79 34.52 31.84 -28.96
N SER A 80 34.13 31.11 -30.00
CA SER A 80 34.73 31.20 -31.35
C SER A 80 33.97 30.25 -32.30
N GLY A 81 33.59 30.77 -33.47
CA GLY A 81 32.54 30.19 -34.30
C GLY A 81 32.99 29.55 -35.62
N ARG A 82 32.02 28.81 -36.17
CA ARG A 82 31.75 28.43 -37.58
C ARG A 82 32.62 27.34 -38.22
N SER A 83 32.02 26.17 -38.45
CA SER A 83 31.17 25.89 -39.63
C SER A 83 30.50 24.52 -39.49
N ALA A 84 29.22 24.41 -39.84
CA ALA A 84 28.53 23.13 -40.12
C ALA A 84 28.68 22.83 -41.63
N PRO A 85 28.63 21.58 -42.13
CA PRO A 85 27.82 20.48 -41.60
C PRO A 85 28.46 19.08 -41.61
N GLY A 86 27.97 18.22 -40.72
CA GLY A 86 28.11 16.77 -40.78
C GLY A 86 27.35 16.20 -39.60
N ARG A 87 26.39 15.31 -39.85
CA ARG A 87 25.74 14.54 -38.77
C ARG A 87 26.84 13.96 -37.88
N PRO A 88 26.77 14.08 -36.54
CA PRO A 88 27.64 13.26 -35.71
C PRO A 88 27.35 11.82 -36.07
N GLU A 89 28.36 11.10 -36.56
CA GLU A 89 28.32 9.64 -36.56
C GLU A 89 27.94 9.23 -35.13
N GLU A 90 26.90 8.39 -35.03
CA GLU A 90 26.60 7.68 -33.80
C GLU A 90 27.92 7.13 -33.26
N PRO A 91 28.22 7.31 -31.95
CA PRO A 91 29.39 6.70 -31.38
C PRO A 91 29.32 5.21 -31.75
N THR A 92 30.26 4.77 -32.58
CA THR A 92 30.33 3.39 -33.06
C THR A 92 30.14 2.52 -31.85
N ALA A 93 28.99 1.84 -31.80
CA ALA A 93 28.73 0.86 -30.78
C ALA A 93 29.92 -0.09 -30.86
N VAL A 94 30.78 -0.06 -29.83
CA VAL A 94 31.71 -1.15 -29.62
C VAL A 94 30.80 -2.38 -29.65
N PRO A 95 31.01 -3.33 -30.57
CA PRO A 95 30.28 -4.58 -30.50
C PRO A 95 30.60 -5.12 -29.11
N LEU A 96 29.64 -5.00 -28.18
CA LEU A 96 29.62 -5.91 -27.06
C LEU A 96 29.56 -7.26 -27.76
N GLU A 97 30.67 -8.01 -27.69
CA GLU A 97 30.61 -9.45 -27.94
C GLU A 97 29.30 -9.91 -27.32
N SER A 98 28.41 -10.45 -28.16
CA SER A 98 27.07 -10.85 -27.72
C SER A 98 27.25 -11.59 -26.42
N ALA A 99 26.80 -10.99 -25.32
CA ALA A 99 26.98 -11.58 -23.99
C ALA A 99 26.54 -13.03 -24.12
N PRO A 100 27.36 -14.01 -23.67
CA PRO A 100 27.04 -15.41 -23.86
C PRO A 100 25.59 -15.61 -23.43
N GLU A 101 24.78 -16.30 -24.23
CA GLU A 101 23.39 -16.54 -23.88
C GLU A 101 23.38 -17.07 -22.44
N ARG A 102 22.66 -16.40 -21.55
CA ARG A 102 22.58 -16.78 -20.13
C ARG A 102 21.16 -17.18 -19.82
N GLU A 103 21.04 -18.24 -19.03
CA GLU A 103 19.77 -18.81 -18.63
C GLU A 103 19.59 -18.57 -17.13
N LEU A 104 18.38 -18.19 -16.74
CA LEU A 104 18.04 -17.94 -15.35
C LEU A 104 17.59 -19.25 -14.69
N TRP A 105 18.19 -19.55 -13.53
CA TRP A 105 17.88 -20.72 -12.73
C TRP A 105 17.47 -20.31 -11.33
N ARG A 106 16.44 -20.98 -10.81
CA ARG A 106 16.12 -20.98 -9.38
C ARG A 106 16.77 -22.19 -8.74
N VAL A 107 17.64 -21.94 -7.79
CA VAL A 107 18.27 -22.97 -6.95
C VAL A 107 17.72 -22.83 -5.54
N ARG A 108 17.19 -23.92 -5.00
CA ARG A 108 16.84 -24.02 -3.58
C ARG A 108 17.70 -25.09 -2.94
N ALA A 109 18.34 -24.77 -1.83
CA ALA A 109 19.17 -25.74 -1.12
C ALA A 109 19.09 -25.50 0.39
N SER A 110 19.10 -26.58 1.16
CA SER A 110 19.25 -26.51 2.61
C SER A 110 20.73 -26.41 2.95
N VAL A 111 21.11 -25.36 3.64
CA VAL A 111 22.47 -25.08 4.08
C VAL A 111 22.47 -24.99 5.60
N ASP A 112 23.38 -25.70 6.25
CA ASP A 112 23.51 -25.60 7.71
C ASP A 112 23.87 -24.17 8.09
N ASP A 113 23.25 -23.64 9.15
CA ASP A 113 23.47 -22.26 9.62
C ASP A 113 24.78 -22.15 10.41
N THR A 114 25.90 -22.36 9.73
CA THR A 114 27.25 -22.23 10.27
C THR A 114 28.08 -21.25 9.43
N PRO A 115 28.91 -20.40 10.06
CA PRO A 115 29.73 -19.44 9.33
C PRO A 115 30.63 -20.12 8.28
N GLY A 116 30.60 -19.62 7.04
CA GLY A 116 31.44 -20.09 5.95
C GLY A 116 30.72 -20.94 4.89
N ASN A 117 29.56 -21.53 5.20
CA ASN A 117 28.83 -22.36 4.23
C ASN A 117 28.35 -21.56 3.00
N LEU A 118 27.86 -20.34 3.21
CA LEU A 118 27.52 -19.45 2.10
C LEU A 118 28.75 -19.10 1.25
N ALA A 119 29.92 -18.92 1.88
CA ALA A 119 31.15 -18.67 1.13
C ALA A 119 31.51 -19.86 0.23
N ALA A 120 31.45 -21.09 0.77
CA ALA A 120 31.66 -22.31 -0.01
C ALA A 120 30.65 -22.46 -1.16
N LEU A 121 29.37 -22.11 -0.92
CA LEU A 121 28.35 -22.11 -1.95
C LEU A 121 28.66 -21.12 -3.07
N THR A 122 28.99 -19.88 -2.73
CA THR A 122 29.35 -18.86 -3.72
C THR A 122 30.63 -19.22 -4.49
N GLU A 123 31.59 -19.90 -3.86
CA GLU A 123 32.81 -20.40 -4.53
C GLU A 123 32.48 -21.47 -5.57
N GLN A 124 31.65 -22.45 -5.25
CA GLN A 124 31.25 -23.49 -6.21
C GLN A 124 30.43 -22.92 -7.37
N LEU A 125 29.56 -21.94 -7.10
CA LEU A 125 28.80 -21.24 -8.13
C LEU A 125 29.71 -20.39 -9.04
N ALA A 126 30.73 -19.75 -8.48
CA ALA A 126 31.71 -18.98 -9.25
C ALA A 126 32.50 -19.86 -10.24
N LEU A 127 32.77 -21.12 -9.90
CA LEU A 127 33.40 -22.09 -10.82
C LEU A 127 32.54 -22.39 -12.06
N LEU A 128 31.23 -22.14 -12.00
CA LEU A 128 30.30 -22.29 -13.12
C LEU A 128 30.03 -20.97 -13.86
N ASP A 129 30.80 -19.90 -13.56
CA ASP A 129 30.54 -18.54 -14.06
C ASP A 129 29.11 -18.06 -13.73
N ALA A 130 28.57 -18.52 -12.59
CA ALA A 130 27.24 -18.15 -12.14
C ALA A 130 27.21 -16.73 -11.58
N ASP A 131 26.16 -15.98 -11.95
CA ASP A 131 25.91 -14.64 -11.47
C ASP A 131 24.62 -14.61 -10.64
N ILE A 132 24.78 -14.47 -9.31
CA ILE A 132 23.67 -14.47 -8.35
C ILE A 132 22.93 -13.13 -8.45
N ARG A 133 21.69 -13.18 -8.94
CA ARG A 133 20.83 -12.00 -9.09
C ARG A 133 20.04 -11.68 -7.84
N THR A 134 19.54 -12.71 -7.17
CA THR A 134 18.88 -12.56 -5.87
C THR A 134 19.23 -13.74 -4.98
N MET A 135 19.20 -13.49 -3.68
CA MET A 135 19.34 -14.52 -2.66
C MET A 135 18.33 -14.24 -1.54
N GLN A 136 17.60 -15.26 -1.12
CA GLN A 136 16.73 -15.22 0.03
C GLN A 136 17.09 -16.37 0.97
N VAL A 137 17.22 -16.06 2.24
CA VAL A 137 17.49 -17.04 3.29
C VAL A 137 16.20 -17.26 4.07
N HIS A 138 15.76 -18.50 4.15
CA HIS A 138 14.58 -18.89 4.92
C HIS A 138 15.00 -19.73 6.12
N PRO A 139 15.02 -19.17 7.35
CA PRO A 139 15.38 -19.94 8.53
C PRO A 139 14.35 -21.05 8.78
N VAL A 140 14.84 -22.27 9.00
CA VAL A 140 14.06 -23.43 9.45
C VAL A 140 14.68 -23.98 10.75
N ALA A 141 14.00 -24.90 11.44
CA ALA A 141 14.35 -25.27 12.82
C ALA A 141 15.81 -25.70 13.01
N ASP A 142 16.38 -26.44 12.05
CA ASP A 142 17.71 -27.03 12.14
C ASP A 142 18.67 -26.60 11.00
N ALA A 143 18.25 -25.68 10.12
CA ALA A 143 19.03 -25.24 8.96
C ALA A 143 18.51 -23.90 8.40
N ALA A 144 19.14 -23.40 7.34
CA ALA A 144 18.57 -22.37 6.48
C ALA A 144 18.26 -22.95 5.11
N VAL A 145 17.11 -22.61 4.53
CA VAL A 145 16.81 -22.91 3.13
C VAL A 145 17.16 -21.66 2.33
N ASP A 146 18.23 -21.75 1.54
CA ASP A 146 18.69 -20.69 0.66
C ASP A 146 18.01 -20.85 -0.70
N GLU A 147 17.40 -19.77 -1.17
CA GLU A 147 16.80 -19.65 -2.49
C GLU A 147 17.57 -18.61 -3.29
N LEU A 148 18.23 -19.05 -4.36
CA LEU A 148 19.07 -18.22 -5.22
C LEU A 148 18.49 -18.18 -6.63
N LEU A 149 18.41 -16.97 -7.20
CA LEU A 149 18.23 -16.81 -8.64
C LEU A 149 19.60 -16.53 -9.26
N VAL A 150 20.07 -17.44 -10.12
CA VAL A 150 21.40 -17.38 -10.72
C VAL A 150 21.30 -17.37 -12.24
N HIS A 151 22.05 -16.48 -12.89
CA HIS A 151 22.30 -16.58 -14.32
C HIS A 151 23.51 -17.47 -14.55
N LEU A 152 23.36 -18.46 -15.43
CA LEU A 152 24.43 -19.36 -15.84
C LEU A 152 24.65 -19.27 -17.36
N PRO A 153 25.87 -19.52 -17.86
CA PRO A 153 26.11 -19.67 -19.30
C PRO A 153 25.17 -20.72 -19.94
N ALA A 154 24.71 -20.45 -21.16
CA ALA A 154 23.88 -21.38 -21.91
C ALA A 154 24.64 -22.68 -22.16
N GLY A 155 23.99 -23.81 -21.89
CA GLY A 155 24.59 -25.15 -21.96
C GLY A 155 25.00 -25.73 -20.61
N THR A 156 25.04 -24.96 -19.53
CA THR A 156 25.20 -25.51 -18.18
C THR A 156 24.01 -26.42 -17.84
N GLY A 157 24.31 -27.68 -17.52
CA GLY A 157 23.31 -28.71 -17.25
C GLY A 157 22.76 -28.65 -15.83
N HIS A 158 21.54 -29.17 -15.63
CA HIS A 158 20.94 -29.33 -14.30
C HIS A 158 21.86 -30.10 -13.34
N ASP A 159 22.38 -31.25 -13.79
CA ASP A 159 23.22 -32.13 -12.95
C ASP A 159 24.54 -31.46 -12.54
N GLU A 160 25.11 -30.62 -13.40
CA GLU A 160 26.34 -29.88 -13.12
C GLU A 160 26.11 -28.83 -12.03
N LEU A 161 25.01 -28.08 -12.13
CA LEU A 161 24.59 -27.11 -11.12
C LEU A 161 24.29 -27.78 -9.77
N VAL A 162 23.51 -28.87 -9.77
CA VAL A 162 23.21 -29.63 -8.55
C VAL A 162 24.48 -30.19 -7.92
N THR A 163 25.42 -30.69 -8.72
CA THR A 163 26.70 -31.22 -8.23
C THR A 163 27.55 -30.12 -7.59
N ALA A 164 27.62 -28.94 -8.20
CA ALA A 164 28.35 -27.80 -7.64
C ALA A 164 27.78 -27.37 -6.29
N VAL A 165 26.45 -27.24 -6.20
CA VAL A 165 25.75 -26.88 -4.95
C VAL A 165 25.93 -27.96 -3.88
N ALA A 166 25.91 -29.24 -4.25
CA ALA A 166 26.16 -30.35 -3.32
C ALA A 166 27.60 -30.35 -2.78
N ARG A 167 28.60 -30.00 -3.60
CA ARG A 167 30.00 -29.88 -3.17
C ARG A 167 30.22 -28.77 -2.14
N ALA A 168 29.35 -27.76 -2.12
CA ALA A 168 29.36 -26.73 -1.09
C ALA A 168 28.80 -27.20 0.26
N GLY A 169 28.40 -28.47 0.37
CA GLY A 169 27.82 -29.04 1.59
C GLY A 169 26.32 -28.84 1.73
N ALA A 170 25.64 -28.33 0.69
CA ALA A 170 24.20 -28.13 0.73
C ALA A 170 23.43 -29.45 0.54
N GLY A 171 22.33 -29.61 1.26
CA GLY A 171 21.40 -30.73 1.17
C GLY A 171 20.07 -30.33 0.51
N ARG A 172 19.23 -31.32 0.16
CA ARG A 172 17.88 -31.13 -0.40
C ARG A 172 17.84 -30.07 -1.52
N ILE A 173 18.63 -30.31 -2.57
CA ILE A 173 18.86 -29.36 -3.65
C ILE A 173 17.79 -29.54 -4.72
N THR A 174 17.18 -28.43 -5.13
CA THR A 174 16.33 -28.36 -6.32
C THR A 174 16.84 -27.25 -7.22
N ALA A 175 16.96 -27.50 -8.51
CA ALA A 175 17.40 -26.52 -9.49
C ALA A 175 16.48 -26.54 -10.71
N GLU A 176 15.80 -25.44 -10.99
CA GLU A 176 14.82 -25.34 -12.06
C GLU A 176 15.11 -24.12 -12.93
N ARG A 177 14.91 -24.25 -14.24
CA ARG A 177 14.99 -23.12 -15.17
C ARG A 177 13.79 -22.22 -14.96
N THR A 178 14.02 -20.91 -14.98
CA THR A 178 12.98 -19.94 -14.66
C THR A 178 13.03 -18.70 -15.54
N ASP A 179 12.00 -17.87 -15.44
CA ASP A 179 11.76 -16.71 -16.28
C ASP A 179 12.13 -15.39 -15.56
N PRO A 180 12.58 -14.34 -16.30
CA PRO A 180 12.95 -13.04 -15.71
C PRO A 180 11.90 -12.37 -14.83
N HIS A 181 10.61 -12.64 -14.97
CA HIS A 181 9.57 -12.13 -14.06
C HIS A 181 9.79 -12.61 -12.61
N GLU A 182 10.59 -13.64 -12.40
CA GLU A 182 10.95 -14.08 -11.06
C GLU A 182 11.96 -13.17 -10.35
N LEU A 183 12.62 -12.26 -11.06
CA LEU A 183 13.51 -11.26 -10.48
C LEU A 183 12.79 -10.21 -9.63
N ASP A 184 11.46 -10.07 -9.81
CA ASP A 184 10.64 -9.26 -8.91
C ASP A 184 10.74 -9.82 -7.49
N ASP A 185 11.13 -9.00 -6.51
CA ASP A 185 11.21 -9.45 -5.14
C ASP A 185 9.85 -9.93 -4.62
N VAL A 186 9.88 -10.95 -3.75
CA VAL A 186 8.68 -11.60 -3.22
C VAL A 186 7.73 -10.61 -2.52
N PRO A 187 8.20 -9.65 -1.69
CA PRO A 187 7.34 -8.61 -1.12
C PRO A 187 6.59 -7.79 -2.17
N THR A 188 7.28 -7.25 -3.19
CA THR A 188 6.65 -6.45 -4.25
C THR A 188 5.60 -7.26 -5.00
N ARG A 189 5.91 -8.52 -5.35
CA ARG A 189 4.97 -9.43 -6.01
C ARG A 189 3.74 -9.73 -5.16
N ALA A 190 3.94 -9.98 -3.86
CA ALA A 190 2.85 -10.24 -2.94
C ALA A 190 1.90 -9.04 -2.81
N LEU A 191 2.42 -7.81 -2.78
CA LEU A 191 1.61 -6.59 -2.73
C LEU A 191 0.82 -6.38 -4.03
N ARG A 192 1.43 -6.64 -5.19
CA ARG A 192 0.74 -6.57 -6.49
C ARG A 192 -0.44 -7.54 -6.55
N LEU A 193 -0.21 -8.81 -6.18
CA LEU A 193 -1.26 -9.85 -6.15
C LEU A 193 -2.36 -9.53 -5.12
N ALA A 194 -2.00 -8.93 -3.99
CA ALA A 194 -2.96 -8.45 -3.01
C ALA A 194 -3.85 -7.33 -3.58
N GLY A 195 -3.26 -6.39 -4.33
CA GLY A 195 -4.00 -5.36 -5.08
C GLY A 195 -4.99 -5.98 -6.06
N ASP A 196 -4.54 -6.91 -6.90
CA ASP A 196 -5.39 -7.59 -7.88
C ASP A 196 -6.57 -8.33 -7.21
N LEU A 197 -6.38 -8.92 -6.03
CA LEU A 197 -7.44 -9.56 -5.26
C LEU A 197 -8.45 -8.56 -4.67
N VAL A 198 -7.98 -7.38 -4.26
CA VAL A 198 -8.84 -6.31 -3.74
C VAL A 198 -9.67 -5.69 -4.85
N GLU A 199 -9.10 -5.54 -6.04
CA GLU A 199 -9.78 -5.03 -7.23
C GLU A 199 -10.67 -6.07 -7.93
N GLY A 200 -10.59 -7.35 -7.52
CA GLY A 200 -11.33 -8.45 -8.14
C GLY A 200 -10.77 -8.89 -9.50
N ALA A 201 -9.56 -8.46 -9.86
CA ALA A 201 -8.86 -8.82 -11.09
C ALA A 201 -8.21 -10.22 -11.05
N ALA A 202 -8.07 -10.82 -9.85
CA ALA A 202 -7.50 -12.15 -9.68
C ALA A 202 -8.31 -13.04 -8.73
N GLU A 203 -8.33 -14.34 -9.03
CA GLU A 203 -8.88 -15.37 -8.15
C GLU A 203 -7.85 -15.82 -7.09
N PRO A 204 -8.26 -16.17 -5.86
CA PRO A 204 -7.32 -16.51 -4.76
C PRO A 204 -6.39 -17.68 -5.10
N THR A 205 -6.92 -18.70 -5.78
CA THR A 205 -6.12 -19.87 -6.22
C THR A 205 -5.05 -19.46 -7.24
N ARG A 206 -5.36 -18.49 -8.12
CA ARG A 206 -4.41 -17.98 -9.12
C ARG A 206 -3.34 -17.12 -8.47
N ALA A 207 -3.72 -16.26 -7.52
CA ALA A 207 -2.77 -15.46 -6.74
C ALA A 207 -1.81 -16.34 -5.94
N LEU A 208 -2.29 -17.44 -5.34
CA LEU A 208 -1.42 -18.39 -4.64
C LEU A 208 -0.40 -19.08 -5.54
N ARG A 209 -0.79 -19.49 -6.76
CA ARG A 209 0.18 -20.04 -7.73
C ARG A 209 1.23 -19.00 -8.09
N ALA A 210 0.82 -17.77 -8.40
CA ALA A 210 1.75 -16.71 -8.74
C ALA A 210 2.70 -16.33 -7.60
N LEU A 211 2.25 -16.49 -6.34
CA LEU A 211 3.04 -16.20 -5.14
C LEU A 211 4.04 -17.31 -4.79
N LEU A 212 3.67 -18.58 -5.00
CA LEU A 212 4.44 -19.74 -4.54
C LEU A 212 5.20 -20.46 -5.67
N GLY A 213 4.95 -20.11 -6.93
CA GLY A 213 5.52 -20.75 -8.11
C GLY A 213 4.80 -22.04 -8.50
N GLU A 214 5.56 -23.04 -8.94
CA GLU A 214 5.06 -24.35 -9.39
C GLU A 214 4.50 -25.17 -8.23
N VAL A 215 3.20 -24.98 -7.96
CA VAL A 215 2.44 -25.73 -6.94
C VAL A 215 1.15 -26.28 -7.51
N SER A 216 0.84 -27.53 -7.18
CA SER A 216 -0.46 -28.13 -7.47
C SER A 216 -1.45 -27.74 -6.38
N LEU A 217 -2.69 -27.39 -6.76
CA LEU A 217 -3.74 -27.03 -5.81
C LEU A 217 -4.96 -27.92 -6.03
N ARG A 218 -5.48 -28.48 -4.94
CA ARG A 218 -6.72 -29.24 -4.91
C ARG A 218 -7.62 -28.69 -3.82
N ARG A 219 -8.88 -28.46 -4.16
CA ARG A 219 -9.90 -28.04 -3.20
C ARG A 219 -10.78 -29.24 -2.87
N ALA A 220 -10.99 -29.47 -1.58
CA ALA A 220 -11.94 -30.45 -1.08
C ALA A 220 -12.97 -29.75 -0.18
N GLN A 221 -14.22 -30.20 -0.26
CA GLN A 221 -15.21 -29.83 0.75
C GLN A 221 -14.93 -30.67 2.01
N SER A 222 -14.85 -30.02 3.16
CA SER A 222 -14.71 -30.70 4.44
C SER A 222 -15.92 -30.38 5.30
N SER A 223 -16.51 -31.41 5.93
CA SER A 223 -17.57 -31.25 6.93
C SER A 223 -17.03 -30.91 8.32
N THR A 224 -15.72 -31.05 8.54
CA THR A 224 -15.01 -30.73 9.77
C THR A 224 -14.03 -29.59 9.53
N ALA A 225 -14.08 -28.55 10.37
CA ALA A 225 -13.13 -27.45 10.34
C ALA A 225 -11.78 -27.95 10.87
N GLU A 226 -10.91 -28.41 9.97
CA GLU A 226 -9.51 -28.70 10.28
C GLU A 226 -8.71 -27.40 10.29
N ALA A 227 -7.76 -27.26 11.22
CA ALA A 227 -6.90 -26.09 11.29
C ALA A 227 -5.93 -26.03 10.10
N ASP A 228 -5.41 -24.83 9.81
CA ASP A 228 -4.33 -24.67 8.83
C ASP A 228 -3.11 -25.48 9.29
N GLU A 229 -2.54 -26.27 8.38
CA GLU A 229 -1.48 -27.23 8.68
C GLU A 229 -0.38 -27.20 7.61
N LEU A 230 0.87 -27.36 8.05
CA LEU A 230 2.06 -27.45 7.22
C LEU A 230 2.73 -28.81 7.45
N ASP A 231 2.83 -29.63 6.41
CA ASP A 231 3.40 -30.98 6.45
C ASP A 231 4.34 -31.21 5.26
N GLY A 232 5.60 -30.82 5.42
CA GLY A 232 6.67 -30.98 4.42
C GLY A 232 6.32 -30.39 3.05
N PRO A 233 6.15 -31.23 1.99
CA PRO A 233 5.82 -30.77 0.64
C PRO A 233 4.33 -30.40 0.47
N THR A 234 3.51 -30.56 1.52
CA THR A 234 2.07 -30.30 1.49
C THR A 234 1.71 -29.24 2.52
N MET A 235 0.84 -28.29 2.15
CA MET A 235 0.17 -27.43 3.11
C MET A 235 -1.33 -27.47 2.91
N ARG A 236 -2.08 -27.42 4.01
CA ARG A 236 -3.55 -27.40 4.04
C ARG A 236 -3.98 -26.06 4.63
N LEU A 237 -4.79 -25.32 3.87
CA LEU A 237 -5.29 -24.01 4.27
C LEU A 237 -6.81 -23.99 4.17
N LEU A 238 -7.47 -23.40 5.15
CA LEU A 238 -8.90 -23.15 5.11
C LEU A 238 -9.25 -22.18 3.97
N HIS A 239 -10.20 -22.57 3.13
CA HIS A 239 -10.65 -21.73 2.02
C HIS A 239 -11.75 -20.76 2.48
N PRO A 240 -11.71 -19.47 2.10
CA PRO A 240 -12.71 -18.48 2.56
C PRO A 240 -14.16 -18.80 2.24
N SER A 241 -14.43 -19.46 1.11
CA SER A 241 -15.78 -19.94 0.75
C SER A 241 -16.10 -21.35 1.26
N GLY A 242 -15.37 -21.81 2.29
CA GLY A 242 -15.55 -23.13 2.90
C GLY A 242 -14.74 -24.25 2.25
N GLY A 243 -14.44 -25.27 3.04
CA GLY A 243 -13.60 -26.40 2.67
C GLY A 243 -12.10 -26.14 2.89
N VAL A 244 -11.28 -27.10 2.45
CA VAL A 244 -9.82 -27.08 2.61
C VAL A 244 -9.17 -27.00 1.23
N LEU A 245 -8.21 -26.10 1.10
CA LEU A 245 -7.32 -26.00 -0.04
C LEU A 245 -6.00 -26.70 0.31
N THR A 246 -5.70 -27.78 -0.40
CA THR A 246 -4.44 -28.52 -0.26
C THR A 246 -3.51 -28.10 -1.38
N LEU A 247 -2.35 -27.57 -1.02
CA LEU A 247 -1.26 -27.24 -1.93
C LEU A 247 -0.18 -28.30 -1.79
N HIS A 248 0.33 -28.80 -2.91
CA HIS A 248 1.41 -29.77 -2.93
C HIS A 248 2.48 -29.36 -3.93
N ARG A 249 3.74 -29.35 -3.47
CA ARG A 249 4.91 -29.01 -4.27
C ARG A 249 5.52 -30.26 -4.88
N THR A 250 5.92 -30.17 -6.15
CA THR A 250 6.52 -31.30 -6.90
C THR A 250 7.93 -31.65 -6.41
N ALA A 251 8.71 -30.65 -5.96
CA ALA A 251 10.06 -30.82 -5.44
C ALA A 251 10.33 -29.89 -4.24
N GLY A 252 10.88 -30.44 -3.16
CA GLY A 252 11.19 -29.70 -1.93
C GLY A 252 10.00 -29.50 -0.99
N GLU A 253 10.28 -28.93 0.18
CA GLU A 253 9.30 -28.65 1.24
C GLU A 253 8.89 -27.18 1.25
N PHE A 254 7.71 -26.90 1.81
CA PHE A 254 7.28 -25.54 2.08
C PHE A 254 7.94 -25.00 3.34
N THR A 255 8.42 -23.77 3.25
CA THR A 255 8.96 -23.06 4.41
C THR A 255 7.82 -22.49 5.27
N PRO A 256 8.05 -22.26 6.58
CA PRO A 256 7.08 -21.56 7.43
C PRO A 256 6.70 -20.16 6.90
N ALA A 257 7.64 -19.47 6.25
CA ALA A 257 7.39 -18.17 5.64
C ALA A 257 6.43 -18.26 4.43
N GLU A 258 6.57 -19.30 3.60
CA GLU A 258 5.63 -19.56 2.50
C GLU A 258 4.23 -19.87 3.01
N PHE A 259 4.14 -20.73 4.04
CA PHE A 259 2.87 -21.04 4.68
C PHE A 259 2.19 -19.77 5.25
N ALA A 260 2.95 -18.93 5.96
CA ALA A 260 2.44 -17.68 6.51
C ALA A 260 1.96 -16.71 5.41
N ARG A 261 2.70 -16.59 4.31
CA ARG A 261 2.30 -15.76 3.15
C ARG A 261 1.02 -16.29 2.50
N ALA A 262 0.95 -17.59 2.24
CA ALA A 262 -0.21 -18.23 1.62
C ALA A 262 -1.49 -18.08 2.48
N ARG A 263 -1.37 -18.33 3.79
CA ARG A 263 -2.46 -18.12 4.76
C ARG A 263 -2.91 -16.66 4.78
N SER A 264 -1.98 -15.71 4.78
CA SER A 264 -2.30 -14.29 4.77
C SER A 264 -3.02 -13.87 3.49
N MET A 265 -2.60 -14.40 2.34
CA MET A 265 -3.24 -14.16 1.04
C MET A 265 -4.68 -14.68 1.02
N LEU A 266 -4.94 -15.89 1.53
CA LEU A 266 -6.30 -16.42 1.63
C LEU A 266 -7.17 -15.65 2.62
N ARG A 267 -6.61 -15.23 3.76
CA ARG A 267 -7.34 -14.38 4.71
C ARG A 267 -7.73 -13.03 4.09
N LEU A 268 -6.84 -12.43 3.30
CA LEU A 268 -7.14 -11.21 2.54
C LEU A 268 -8.28 -11.47 1.54
N ALA A 269 -8.17 -12.52 0.73
CA ALA A 269 -9.21 -12.91 -0.23
C ALA A 269 -10.57 -13.13 0.45
N GLY A 270 -10.59 -13.75 1.64
CA GLY A 270 -11.80 -13.92 2.42
C GLY A 270 -12.39 -12.62 2.93
N SER A 271 -11.55 -11.67 3.32
CA SER A 271 -11.98 -10.33 3.72
C SER A 271 -12.53 -9.52 2.54
N CYS A 272 -12.01 -9.73 1.33
CA CYS A 272 -12.57 -9.17 0.09
C CYS A 272 -13.93 -9.81 -0.25
N GLY A 273 -14.02 -11.14 -0.22
CA GLY A 273 -15.25 -11.88 -0.47
C GLY A 273 -16.35 -11.59 0.54
N GLN A 274 -16.02 -11.41 1.82
CA GLN A 274 -16.99 -10.99 2.84
C GLN A 274 -17.51 -9.57 2.62
N ARG A 275 -16.70 -8.65 2.10
CA ARG A 275 -17.17 -7.30 1.73
C ARG A 275 -18.15 -7.35 0.54
N LEU A 276 -17.84 -8.16 -0.46
CA LEU A 276 -18.72 -8.40 -1.62
C LEU A 276 -19.99 -9.19 -1.26
N GLY A 277 -19.90 -10.02 -0.21
CA GLY A 277 -20.97 -10.88 0.28
C GLY A 277 -21.65 -10.39 1.57
N GLN A 278 -21.44 -9.13 1.99
CA GLN A 278 -22.17 -8.60 3.13
C GLN A 278 -23.67 -8.71 2.82
N PRO A 279 -24.46 -9.43 3.65
CA PRO A 279 -25.87 -9.61 3.40
C PRO A 279 -26.49 -8.22 3.36
N ALA A 280 -27.04 -7.87 2.21
CA ALA A 280 -27.62 -6.57 2.01
C ALA A 280 -28.76 -6.41 3.03
N ASN A 281 -28.71 -5.34 3.83
CA ASN A 281 -29.69 -5.11 4.88
C ASN A 281 -31.00 -4.70 4.21
N GLU A 282 -31.91 -5.67 4.03
CA GLU A 282 -33.27 -5.42 3.55
C GLU A 282 -34.09 -4.69 4.60
N LEU A 283 -34.59 -3.52 4.21
CA LEU A 283 -35.43 -2.66 5.02
C LEU A 283 -36.74 -2.39 4.31
N THR A 284 -37.78 -2.17 5.10
CA THR A 284 -39.05 -1.64 4.61
C THR A 284 -39.16 -0.18 5.03
N ALA A 285 -39.17 0.71 4.03
CA ALA A 285 -39.42 2.13 4.20
C ALA A 285 -40.83 2.38 4.76
N ARG A 286 -41.07 3.58 5.31
CA ARG A 286 -42.36 3.89 5.98
C ARG A 286 -43.58 3.83 5.06
N ASP A 287 -43.39 4.00 3.76
CA ASP A 287 -44.42 3.86 2.72
C ASP A 287 -44.66 2.40 2.31
N GLY A 288 -43.91 1.44 2.87
CA GLY A 288 -43.95 0.02 2.51
C GLY A 288 -42.97 -0.39 1.42
N SER A 289 -42.26 0.55 0.80
CA SER A 289 -41.27 0.25 -0.25
C SER A 289 -40.07 -0.52 0.32
N ARG A 290 -39.58 -1.55 -0.39
CA ARG A 290 -38.36 -2.26 0.02
C ARG A 290 -37.10 -1.53 -0.45
N VAL A 291 -36.15 -1.43 0.46
CA VAL A 291 -34.84 -0.80 0.24
C VAL A 291 -33.76 -1.74 0.72
N THR A 292 -32.70 -1.85 -0.05
CA THR A 292 -31.56 -2.71 0.24
C THR A 292 -30.34 -1.86 0.54
N LEU A 293 -29.81 -1.93 1.75
CA LEU A 293 -28.57 -1.26 2.12
C LEU A 293 -27.36 -2.16 1.85
N ARG A 294 -26.31 -1.60 1.25
CA ARG A 294 -25.01 -2.26 1.11
C ARG A 294 -23.86 -1.26 1.01
N PRO A 295 -22.60 -1.69 1.24
CA PRO A 295 -21.44 -0.90 0.84
C PRO A 295 -21.46 -0.57 -0.66
N ALA A 296 -20.85 0.56 -1.01
CA ALA A 296 -20.62 0.96 -2.40
C ALA A 296 -19.12 0.94 -2.75
N ASP A 297 -18.83 0.65 -4.02
CA ASP A 297 -17.48 0.68 -4.57
C ASP A 297 -17.46 1.39 -5.95
N HIS A 298 -16.30 1.41 -6.61
CA HIS A 298 -16.11 2.10 -7.89
C HIS A 298 -17.06 1.60 -9.01
N SER A 299 -17.57 0.36 -8.93
CA SER A 299 -18.54 -0.15 -9.90
C SER A 299 -19.90 0.57 -9.81
N ASP A 300 -20.20 1.21 -8.68
CA ASP A 300 -21.42 1.99 -8.47
C ASP A 300 -21.36 3.42 -9.01
N LEU A 301 -20.22 3.87 -9.55
CA LEU A 301 -20.00 5.26 -9.97
C LEU A 301 -21.12 5.76 -10.90
N ALA A 302 -21.56 4.94 -11.85
CA ALA A 302 -22.65 5.30 -12.76
C ALA A 302 -23.99 5.49 -12.04
N LEU A 303 -24.31 4.62 -11.07
CA LEU A 303 -25.54 4.70 -10.29
C LEU A 303 -25.51 5.85 -9.27
N VAL A 304 -24.35 6.13 -8.68
CA VAL A 304 -24.14 7.28 -7.78
C VAL A 304 -24.25 8.59 -8.55
N ARG A 305 -23.70 8.68 -9.76
CA ARG A 305 -23.90 9.84 -10.63
C ARG A 305 -25.39 10.04 -10.94
N ALA A 306 -26.10 8.97 -11.29
CA ALA A 306 -27.54 9.03 -11.49
C ALA A 306 -28.29 9.51 -10.23
N LEU A 307 -27.95 9.04 -9.02
CA LEU A 307 -28.54 9.56 -7.77
C LEU A 307 -28.39 11.08 -7.68
N HIS A 308 -27.19 11.61 -7.95
CA HIS A 308 -26.93 13.05 -7.86
C HIS A 308 -27.72 13.87 -8.86
N GLU A 309 -27.87 13.37 -10.09
CA GLU A 309 -28.67 14.01 -11.14
C GLU A 309 -30.16 14.06 -10.76
N HIS A 310 -30.68 13.01 -10.12
CA HIS A 310 -32.08 12.94 -9.71
C HIS A 310 -32.40 13.69 -8.40
N CYS A 311 -31.40 14.02 -7.58
CA CYS A 311 -31.60 14.84 -6.39
C CYS A 311 -31.87 16.31 -6.78
N SER A 312 -32.64 17.02 -5.96
CA SER A 312 -32.83 18.47 -6.14
C SER A 312 -31.52 19.23 -5.87
N GLY A 313 -31.41 20.43 -6.46
CA GLY A 313 -30.31 21.34 -6.16
C GLY A 313 -30.22 21.69 -4.67
N ALA A 314 -31.36 21.75 -3.97
CA ALA A 314 -31.42 21.98 -2.52
C ALA A 314 -30.84 20.81 -1.72
N ALA A 315 -31.15 19.56 -2.10
CA ALA A 315 -30.59 18.37 -1.46
C ALA A 315 -29.06 18.29 -1.66
N ARG A 316 -28.57 18.56 -2.87
CA ARG A 316 -27.12 18.62 -3.15
C ARG A 316 -26.43 19.75 -2.41
N HIS A 317 -27.01 20.95 -2.41
CA HIS A 317 -26.46 22.08 -1.69
C HIS A 317 -26.37 21.78 -0.18
N ARG A 318 -27.40 21.14 0.39
CA ARG A 318 -27.39 20.72 1.79
C ARG A 318 -26.26 19.75 2.12
N ARG A 319 -25.94 18.85 1.20
CA ARG A 319 -24.86 17.88 1.39
C ARG A 319 -23.47 18.48 1.21
N TYR A 320 -23.27 19.27 0.17
CA TYR A 320 -21.94 19.70 -0.28
C TYR A 320 -21.57 21.12 0.14
N PHE A 321 -22.49 21.87 0.74
CA PHE A 321 -22.33 23.28 1.08
C PHE A 321 -21.91 24.15 -0.13
N ALA A 322 -22.20 23.65 -1.34
CA ALA A 322 -21.80 24.24 -2.61
C ALA A 322 -22.94 24.08 -3.63
N ALA A 323 -23.02 25.04 -4.55
CA ALA A 323 -23.95 24.97 -5.67
C ALA A 323 -23.43 24.00 -6.75
N GLY A 324 -24.34 23.30 -7.43
CA GLY A 324 -24.04 22.45 -8.57
C GLY A 324 -24.13 20.95 -8.29
N THR A 325 -23.54 20.17 -9.19
CA THR A 325 -23.41 18.71 -9.09
C THR A 325 -21.93 18.39 -9.02
N PRO A 326 -21.47 17.51 -8.10
CA PRO A 326 -20.09 17.08 -8.06
C PRO A 326 -19.61 16.53 -9.40
N THR A 327 -18.34 16.74 -9.73
CA THR A 327 -17.71 16.15 -10.92
C THR A 327 -17.59 14.64 -10.76
N GLU A 328 -17.43 13.90 -11.87
CA GLU A 328 -17.23 12.45 -11.83
C GLU A 328 -16.03 12.06 -10.95
N HIS A 329 -14.92 12.81 -11.05
CA HIS A 329 -13.76 12.61 -10.18
C HIS A 329 -14.08 12.82 -8.70
N GLN A 330 -14.89 13.82 -8.34
CA GLN A 330 -15.31 14.01 -6.95
C GLN A 330 -16.19 12.87 -6.45
N LEU A 331 -17.05 12.30 -7.30
CA LEU A 331 -17.86 11.13 -6.95
C LEU A 331 -17.02 9.87 -6.79
N ASP A 332 -16.01 9.69 -7.64
CA ASP A 332 -15.04 8.59 -7.58
C ASP A 332 -14.25 8.60 -6.25
N LEU A 333 -13.81 9.78 -5.81
CA LEU A 333 -13.17 9.95 -4.50
C LEU A 333 -14.08 9.54 -3.33
N LEU A 334 -15.40 9.78 -3.42
CA LEU A 334 -16.35 9.34 -2.38
C LEU A 334 -16.52 7.81 -2.33
N LEU A 335 -16.18 7.10 -3.41
CA LEU A 335 -16.24 5.65 -3.52
C LEU A 335 -14.90 4.98 -3.20
N THR A 336 -13.83 5.75 -3.07
CA THR A 336 -12.48 5.26 -2.78
C THR A 336 -12.39 4.73 -1.34
N PRO A 337 -12.18 3.41 -1.11
CA PRO A 337 -12.19 2.83 0.24
C PRO A 337 -11.09 3.32 1.18
N ALA A 338 -9.99 3.85 0.61
CA ALA A 338 -8.89 4.44 1.37
C ALA A 338 -9.25 5.81 1.98
N LEU A 339 -10.24 6.51 1.42
CA LEU A 339 -10.67 7.84 1.86
C LEU A 339 -11.87 7.80 2.82
N GLY A 340 -12.45 6.62 3.04
CA GLY A 340 -13.57 6.45 3.96
C GLY A 340 -14.40 5.21 3.69
N ARG A 341 -15.65 5.25 4.15
CA ARG A 341 -16.68 4.24 3.83
C ARG A 341 -17.81 4.91 3.07
N CYS A 342 -18.34 4.21 2.07
CA CYS A 342 -19.55 4.59 1.36
C CYS A 342 -20.60 3.48 1.50
N ALA A 343 -21.83 3.87 1.83
CA ALA A 343 -22.98 2.98 1.87
C ALA A 343 -24.08 3.55 0.99
N VAL A 344 -24.79 2.68 0.28
CA VAL A 344 -25.88 3.05 -0.64
C VAL A 344 -27.14 2.29 -0.30
N ALA A 345 -28.27 2.92 -0.61
CA ALA A 345 -29.60 2.34 -0.48
C ALA A 345 -30.19 2.14 -1.87
N LEU A 346 -30.51 0.89 -2.23
CA LEU A 346 -31.09 0.53 -3.51
C LEU A 346 -32.59 0.29 -3.39
N SER A 347 -33.37 0.79 -4.34
CA SER A 347 -34.77 0.42 -4.49
C SER A 347 -34.92 -1.00 -5.04
N GLU A 348 -36.14 -1.56 -5.02
CA GLU A 348 -36.45 -2.84 -5.69
C GLU A 348 -36.10 -2.87 -7.18
N ARG A 349 -36.03 -1.70 -7.82
CA ARG A 349 -35.68 -1.57 -9.24
C ARG A 349 -34.17 -1.52 -9.50
N GLY A 350 -33.34 -1.61 -8.44
CA GLY A 350 -31.89 -1.51 -8.53
C GLY A 350 -31.35 -0.08 -8.66
N GLU A 351 -32.19 0.94 -8.47
CA GLU A 351 -31.76 2.34 -8.47
C GLU A 351 -31.19 2.72 -7.11
N ILE A 352 -30.07 3.44 -7.07
CA ILE A 352 -29.60 4.06 -5.83
C ILE A 352 -30.51 5.26 -5.51
N VAL A 353 -31.14 5.23 -4.35
CA VAL A 353 -32.10 6.25 -3.87
C VAL A 353 -31.54 7.09 -2.72
N ALA A 354 -30.47 6.63 -2.09
CA ALA A 354 -29.72 7.38 -1.10
C ALA A 354 -28.28 6.87 -0.99
N MET A 355 -27.39 7.73 -0.51
CA MET A 355 -26.01 7.36 -0.16
C MET A 355 -25.58 8.05 1.13
N GLY A 356 -24.61 7.45 1.80
CA GLY A 356 -23.94 8.03 2.95
C GLY A 356 -22.44 7.79 2.86
N ASN A 357 -21.67 8.72 3.42
CA ASN A 357 -20.23 8.57 3.57
C ASN A 357 -19.83 8.76 5.03
N LEU A 358 -18.83 7.99 5.43
CA LEU A 358 -18.07 8.18 6.66
C LEU A 358 -16.61 8.41 6.25
N GLY A 359 -16.17 9.66 6.29
CA GLY A 359 -14.75 10.02 6.28
C GLY A 359 -14.18 9.90 7.69
N TYR A 360 -12.87 9.82 7.84
CA TYR A 360 -12.24 9.86 9.15
C TYR A 360 -10.81 10.38 9.06
N ASP A 361 -10.37 11.08 10.11
CA ASP A 361 -9.00 11.50 10.34
C ASP A 361 -8.58 11.11 11.75
N GLY A 362 -7.51 10.34 11.87
CA GLY A 362 -7.16 9.66 13.12
C GLY A 362 -8.33 8.81 13.65
N ASP A 363 -8.80 9.16 14.84
CA ASP A 363 -9.89 8.45 15.51
C ASP A 363 -11.25 9.18 15.44
N ASP A 364 -11.34 10.28 14.68
CA ASP A 364 -12.55 11.07 14.56
C ASP A 364 -13.17 10.90 13.17
N GLY A 365 -14.44 10.48 13.14
CA GLY A 365 -15.19 10.28 11.90
C GLY A 365 -16.05 11.48 11.53
N GLU A 366 -16.35 11.65 10.25
CA GLU A 366 -17.33 12.61 9.75
C GLU A 366 -18.37 11.92 8.88
N LEU A 367 -19.65 12.13 9.22
CA LEU A 367 -20.79 11.52 8.56
C LEU A 367 -21.54 12.55 7.71
N ALA A 368 -21.78 12.17 6.45
CA ALA A 368 -22.59 12.95 5.52
C ALA A 368 -23.61 12.04 4.82
N LEU A 369 -24.85 12.51 4.62
CA LEU A 369 -25.92 11.78 3.90
C LEU A 369 -26.46 12.53 2.66
N LEU A 370 -26.92 11.80 1.64
CA LEU A 370 -27.75 12.28 0.53
C LEU A 370 -28.95 11.35 0.36
N VAL A 371 -30.15 11.89 0.23
CA VAL A 371 -31.37 11.12 -0.01
C VAL A 371 -32.17 11.80 -1.11
N ARG A 372 -32.56 11.04 -2.14
CA ARG A 372 -33.41 11.50 -3.24
C ARG A 372 -34.73 12.03 -2.68
N ASP A 373 -35.23 13.13 -3.23
CA ASP A 373 -36.31 13.92 -2.62
C ASP A 373 -37.60 13.12 -2.37
N ASP A 374 -37.94 12.20 -3.27
CA ASP A 374 -39.08 11.27 -3.16
C ASP A 374 -38.90 10.15 -2.10
N TRP A 375 -37.67 9.95 -1.60
CA TRP A 375 -37.34 8.99 -0.54
C TRP A 375 -37.08 9.65 0.83
N GLN A 376 -37.18 10.98 0.91
CA GLN A 376 -37.04 11.71 2.16
C GLN A 376 -38.23 11.46 3.09
N GLY A 377 -37.98 11.47 4.41
CA GLY A 377 -39.02 11.22 5.42
C GLY A 377 -39.44 9.75 5.56
N LEU A 378 -38.96 8.86 4.71
CA LEU A 378 -39.31 7.42 4.73
C LEU A 378 -38.39 6.56 5.61
N GLY A 379 -37.42 7.17 6.30
CA GLY A 379 -36.49 6.49 7.22
C GLY A 379 -35.18 6.01 6.58
N VAL A 380 -35.00 6.15 5.26
CA VAL A 380 -33.80 5.70 4.54
C VAL A 380 -32.51 6.37 5.05
N GLY A 381 -32.54 7.69 5.25
CA GLY A 381 -31.38 8.43 5.77
C GLY A 381 -30.98 8.01 7.18
N SER A 382 -31.95 7.74 8.06
CA SER A 382 -31.68 7.22 9.41
C SER A 382 -31.08 5.83 9.38
N ALA A 383 -31.51 4.98 8.44
CA ALA A 383 -30.95 3.65 8.29
C ALA A 383 -29.50 3.67 7.78
N LEU A 384 -29.20 4.51 6.77
CA LEU A 384 -27.82 4.72 6.29
C LEU A 384 -26.92 5.27 7.40
N ARG A 385 -27.42 6.21 8.20
CA ARG A 385 -26.72 6.74 9.37
C ARG A 385 -26.36 5.62 10.35
N ASP A 386 -27.31 4.77 10.70
CA ASP A 386 -27.08 3.68 11.67
C ASP A 386 -26.07 2.66 11.16
N GLU A 387 -26.11 2.34 9.86
CA GLU A 387 -25.12 1.48 9.20
C GLU A 387 -23.70 2.09 9.31
N LEU A 388 -23.55 3.37 8.97
CA LEU A 388 -22.26 4.06 9.04
C LEU A 388 -21.74 4.24 10.48
N ILE A 389 -22.62 4.46 11.46
CA ILE A 389 -22.23 4.46 12.88
C ILE A 389 -21.73 3.08 13.31
N GLY A 390 -22.37 2.01 12.82
CA GLY A 390 -21.89 0.64 13.01
C GLY A 390 -20.47 0.45 12.49
N HIS A 391 -20.19 0.93 11.27
CA HIS A 391 -18.84 0.91 10.70
C HIS A 391 -17.84 1.78 11.47
N ALA A 392 -18.25 2.96 11.95
CA ALA A 392 -17.40 3.80 12.79
C ALA A 392 -16.97 3.07 14.07
N ALA A 393 -17.89 2.35 14.70
CA ALA A 393 -17.59 1.54 15.88
C ALA A 393 -16.66 0.34 15.56
N GLU A 394 -16.84 -0.32 14.41
CA GLU A 394 -15.96 -1.40 13.95
C GLU A 394 -14.53 -0.90 13.65
N LEU A 395 -14.41 0.34 13.18
CA LEU A 395 -13.12 1.01 12.95
C LEU A 395 -12.47 1.49 14.26
N GLY A 396 -13.16 1.42 15.39
CA GLY A 396 -12.65 1.90 16.67
C GLY A 396 -12.61 3.43 16.79
N LEU A 397 -13.40 4.15 16.00
CA LEU A 397 -13.47 5.61 16.08
C LEU A 397 -14.02 6.05 17.44
N ASN A 398 -13.48 7.15 17.95
CA ASN A 398 -13.86 7.72 19.23
C ASN A 398 -15.11 8.58 19.12
N THR A 399 -15.20 9.36 18.04
CA THR A 399 -16.31 10.26 17.79
C THR A 399 -16.78 10.19 16.33
N VAL A 400 -18.03 10.56 16.11
CA VAL A 400 -18.57 10.82 14.76
C VAL A 400 -19.16 12.22 14.77
N GLY A 401 -18.60 13.09 13.94
CA GLY A 401 -19.07 14.43 13.65
C GLY A 401 -20.04 14.47 12.47
N ALA A 402 -20.87 15.51 12.41
CA ALA A 402 -21.62 15.87 11.22
C ALA A 402 -21.85 17.39 11.18
N LEU A 403 -21.83 17.97 9.98
CA LEU A 403 -22.17 19.37 9.74
C LEU A 403 -23.54 19.47 9.06
N THR A 404 -24.32 20.49 9.42
CA THR A 404 -25.64 20.74 8.82
C THR A 404 -25.89 22.23 8.66
N GLN A 405 -26.50 22.69 7.56
CA GLN A 405 -27.02 24.07 7.51
C GLN A 405 -28.14 24.30 8.55
N LEU A 406 -28.29 25.55 9.00
CA LEU A 406 -29.26 25.95 10.03
C LEU A 406 -30.72 25.57 9.69
N ASP A 407 -31.07 25.57 8.40
CA ASP A 407 -32.43 25.30 7.92
C ASP A 407 -32.70 23.80 7.66
N ASN A 408 -31.71 22.92 7.84
CA ASN A 408 -31.81 21.50 7.52
C ASN A 408 -32.46 20.69 8.66
N ALA A 409 -33.73 21.00 8.95
CA ALA A 409 -34.49 20.37 10.03
C ALA A 409 -34.61 18.84 9.90
N ALA A 410 -34.56 18.30 8.67
CA ALA A 410 -34.59 16.86 8.43
C ALA A 410 -33.31 16.17 8.93
N MET A 411 -32.14 16.73 8.62
CA MET A 411 -30.86 16.20 9.11
C MET A 411 -30.74 16.35 10.63
N VAL A 412 -31.24 17.46 11.21
CA VAL A 412 -31.27 17.67 12.67
C VAL A 412 -32.06 16.56 13.38
N ARG A 413 -33.25 16.21 12.90
CA ARG A 413 -34.04 15.08 13.44
C ARG A 413 -33.31 13.75 13.29
N THR A 414 -32.63 13.57 12.16
CA THR A 414 -31.81 12.38 11.87
C THR A 414 -30.64 12.28 12.85
N LEU A 415 -29.89 13.34 13.11
CA LEU A 415 -28.77 13.29 14.04
C LEU A 415 -29.22 13.10 15.49
N ARG A 416 -30.25 13.85 15.94
CA ARG A 416 -30.77 13.74 17.32
C ARG A 416 -31.30 12.36 17.66
N SER A 417 -31.98 11.68 16.74
CA SER A 417 -32.52 10.32 17.00
C SER A 417 -31.42 9.26 17.21
N ALA A 418 -30.19 9.51 16.76
CA ALA A 418 -29.02 8.67 17.05
C ALA A 418 -28.23 9.12 18.30
N GLY A 419 -28.65 10.19 18.97
CA GLY A 419 -27.97 10.70 20.16
C GLY A 419 -26.82 11.68 19.87
N PHE A 420 -26.71 12.21 18.66
CA PHE A 420 -25.78 13.31 18.39
C PHE A 420 -26.16 14.52 19.24
N ARG A 421 -25.14 15.12 19.86
CA ARG A 421 -25.28 16.37 20.62
C ARG A 421 -24.82 17.53 19.75
N HIS A 422 -25.52 18.65 19.88
CA HIS A 422 -25.10 19.89 19.24
C HIS A 422 -23.83 20.40 19.92
N ALA A 423 -22.75 20.57 19.15
CA ALA A 423 -21.44 21.02 19.60
C ALA A 423 -21.20 22.52 19.36
N GLY A 424 -22.11 23.22 18.65
CA GLY A 424 -22.02 24.64 18.35
C GLY A 424 -22.11 24.93 16.84
N ALA A 425 -21.62 26.09 16.43
CA ALA A 425 -21.46 26.46 15.02
C ALA A 425 -19.95 26.60 14.74
N GLY A 426 -19.40 25.76 13.85
CA GLY A 426 -18.00 25.83 13.44
C GLY A 426 -17.74 27.07 12.59
N GLU A 427 -18.62 27.31 11.61
CA GLU A 427 -18.69 28.52 10.79
C GLU A 427 -20.09 29.19 10.87
N PRO A 428 -20.21 30.48 10.49
CA PRO A 428 -21.52 31.13 10.39
C PRO A 428 -22.42 30.44 9.35
N GLY A 429 -23.61 30.03 9.77
CA GLY A 429 -24.61 29.41 8.87
C GLY A 429 -24.68 27.88 8.93
N GLU A 430 -23.95 27.24 9.83
CA GLU A 430 -23.97 25.80 10.05
C GLU A 430 -24.01 25.42 11.54
N TRP A 431 -24.44 24.19 11.79
CA TRP A 431 -24.41 23.52 13.08
C TRP A 431 -23.48 22.31 13.01
N SER A 432 -22.64 22.19 14.03
CA SER A 432 -21.79 21.04 14.28
C SER A 432 -22.44 20.10 15.29
N TRP A 433 -22.37 18.81 15.00
CA TRP A 433 -22.96 17.74 15.78
C TRP A 433 -21.91 16.68 16.07
N VAL A 434 -21.91 16.13 17.28
CA VAL A 434 -20.96 15.09 17.69
C VAL A 434 -21.68 13.96 18.42
N LEU A 435 -21.37 12.73 18.03
CA LEU A 435 -21.70 11.49 18.72
C LEU A 435 -20.43 10.90 19.33
N ASP A 436 -20.47 10.59 20.62
CA ASP A 436 -19.38 9.92 21.33
C ASP A 436 -19.61 8.39 21.30
N LEU A 437 -18.66 7.64 20.74
CA LEU A 437 -18.75 6.19 20.62
C LEU A 437 -18.09 5.46 21.80
N ARG A 438 -17.24 6.12 22.59
CA ARG A 438 -16.55 5.53 23.76
C ARG A 438 -17.52 5.23 24.90
N ASN A 439 -18.62 5.98 24.98
CA ASN A 439 -19.59 5.91 26.07
C ASN A 439 -20.76 4.93 25.84
N GLY A 440 -20.53 3.82 25.12
CA GLY A 440 -21.26 2.54 25.23
C GLY A 440 -22.79 2.46 25.00
N ALA A 441 -23.52 3.57 24.97
CA ALA A 441 -24.99 3.56 24.96
C ALA A 441 -25.61 3.30 23.57
N ALA A 442 -24.81 3.38 22.50
CA ALA A 442 -25.23 3.10 21.13
C ALA A 442 -25.02 1.62 20.73
N CYS A 443 -24.00 0.96 21.29
CA CYS A 443 -23.57 -0.37 20.87
C CYS A 443 -24.61 -1.47 21.18
N SER A 444 -25.38 -1.33 22.27
CA SER A 444 -26.39 -2.32 22.69
C SER A 444 -27.64 -2.37 21.80
N ARG A 445 -28.02 -1.28 21.12
CA ARG A 445 -29.17 -1.25 20.21
C ARG A 445 -28.84 -1.77 18.81
N VAL A 446 -27.60 -1.60 18.34
CA VAL A 446 -27.17 -2.01 16.99
C VAL A 446 -26.92 -3.51 16.91
N HIS A 447 -26.32 -4.11 17.95
CA HIS A 447 -26.02 -5.55 17.98
C HIS A 447 -27.27 -6.43 18.16
N ALA A 448 -28.27 -6.00 18.93
CA ALA A 448 -29.48 -6.79 19.17
C ALA A 448 -30.34 -7.03 17.90
N GLY A 449 -30.16 -6.23 16.84
CA GLY A 449 -30.92 -6.38 15.59
C GLY A 449 -30.17 -7.08 14.45
N ARG A 450 -28.90 -7.48 14.62
CA ARG A 450 -28.04 -8.00 13.52
C ARG A 450 -28.34 -9.45 13.10
N ALA A 451 -29.23 -10.15 13.80
CA ALA A 451 -29.69 -11.47 13.39
C ALA A 451 -30.79 -11.36 12.30
N GLY A 452 -30.39 -11.54 11.04
CA GLY A 452 -31.21 -11.72 9.82
C GLY A 452 -32.74 -11.60 9.95
N SER A 453 -33.25 -10.41 10.24
CA SER A 453 -34.68 -10.13 10.30
C SER A 453 -34.97 -8.86 9.52
N ARG A 454 -35.92 -8.94 8.58
CA ARG A 454 -36.52 -7.78 7.91
C ARG A 454 -36.89 -6.74 8.97
N ARG A 455 -36.37 -5.52 8.85
CA ARG A 455 -36.71 -4.43 9.78
C ARG A 455 -37.66 -3.46 9.10
N THR A 456 -38.81 -3.23 9.74
CA THR A 456 -39.77 -2.19 9.32
C THR A 456 -39.35 -0.86 9.95
N LEU A 457 -39.14 0.17 9.14
CA LEU A 457 -38.71 1.51 9.60
C LEU A 457 -39.81 2.33 10.30
N ALA A 458 -40.91 1.68 10.70
CA ALA A 458 -42.06 2.28 11.36
C ALA A 458 -41.90 2.41 12.89
N GLU A 459 -40.97 1.68 13.52
CA GLU A 459 -40.92 1.56 14.98
C GLU A 459 -39.85 2.42 15.69
N THR A 460 -39.04 3.20 14.97
CA THR A 460 -37.96 4.01 15.57
C THR A 460 -38.26 5.52 15.56
N SER A 461 -39.18 5.96 16.43
CA SER A 461 -39.08 7.22 17.19
C SER A 461 -40.24 7.33 18.19
N PRO A 462 -40.00 7.69 19.47
CA PRO A 462 -41.08 8.14 20.35
C PRO A 462 -41.49 9.57 19.96
N HIS A 463 -42.73 9.90 20.30
CA HIS A 463 -43.39 11.19 20.11
C HIS A 463 -42.64 12.39 20.68
#